data_AF-A0A6A8QCK1-F1
#
_entry.id   AF-A0A6A8QCK1-F1
#
_cell.length_a   1.000
_cell.length_b   1.000
_cell.length_c   1.000
_cell.angle_alpha   90.00
_cell.angle_beta   90.00
_cell.angle_gamma   90.00
#
_symmetry.space_group_name_H-M   'P 1'
#
loop_
_entity.id
_entity.type
_entity.pdbx_description
1 polymer ?
#
loop_
_entity_poly.entity_id
_entity_poly.type
_entity_poly.pdbx_seq_one_letter_code
_entity_poly.pdbx_strand_id
1 'polypeptide(L)' 'MLREWIRRLPSAQLLTICADIAARHSAVWRLATAELSRRRDPPHPLPERPGTVMDDRRPLARA' A
#
# COMPACT_ATOMS: atom_id res chain seq x y z
N MET A 1 -18.05 12.75 3.06
CA MET A 1 -18.59 12.19 4.32
C MET A 1 -18.56 10.66 4.27
N LEU A 2 -18.63 9.96 5.40
CA LEU A 2 -18.20 8.55 5.65
C LEU A 2 -16.70 8.24 5.50
N ARG A 3 -16.08 8.39 4.32
CA ARG A 3 -14.63 8.12 4.15
C ARG A 3 -13.74 9.02 5.02
N GLU A 4 -14.11 10.30 5.10
CA GLU A 4 -13.44 11.29 5.95
C GLU A 4 -13.58 10.95 7.43
N TRP A 5 -14.75 10.45 7.82
CA TRP A 5 -15.01 10.02 9.19
C TRP A 5 -14.15 8.80 9.55
N ILE A 6 -14.11 7.76 8.70
CA ILE A 6 -13.25 6.57 8.86
C ILE A 6 -11.77 6.98 9.04
N ARG A 7 -11.27 7.94 8.23
CA ARG A 7 -9.89 8.42 8.30
C ARG A 7 -9.54 9.07 9.63
N ARG A 8 -10.52 9.70 10.30
CA ARG A 8 -10.31 10.36 11.60
C ARG A 8 -10.38 9.39 12.78
N LEU A 9 -10.84 8.15 12.57
CA LEU A 9 -10.94 7.18 13.66
C LEU A 9 -9.56 6.69 14.11
N PRO A 10 -9.38 6.44 15.41
CA PRO A 10 -8.18 5.80 15.94
C PRO A 10 -8.10 4.34 15.47
N SER A 11 -6.88 3.80 15.35
CA SER A 11 -6.66 2.44 14.85
C SER A 11 -7.36 1.37 15.71
N ALA A 12 -7.51 1.59 17.02
CA ALA A 12 -8.26 0.69 17.91
C ALA A 12 -9.75 0.56 17.54
N GLN A 13 -10.41 1.66 17.15
CA GLN A 13 -11.80 1.63 16.70
C GLN A 13 -11.94 0.99 15.33
N LEU A 14 -10.99 1.23 14.42
CA LEU A 14 -10.96 0.54 13.13
C LEU A 14 -10.81 -0.98 13.30
N LEU A 15 -9.96 -1.44 14.23
CA LEU A 15 -9.81 -2.87 14.54
C LEU A 15 -11.11 -3.47 15.10
N THR A 16 -11.82 -2.72 15.94
CA THR A 16 -13.12 -3.14 16.48
C THR A 16 -14.16 -3.31 15.36
N ILE A 17 -14.24 -2.35 14.44
CA ILE A 17 -15.11 -2.44 13.24
C ILE A 17 -14.74 -3.66 12.39
N CYS A 18 -13.44 -3.92 12.20
CA CYS A 18 -12.98 -5.05 11.40
C CYS A 18 -13.24 -6.42 12.07
N ALA A 19 -13.27 -6.47 13.41
CA ALA A 19 -13.52 -7.67 14.19
C ALA A 19 -15.01 -8.04 14.27
N ASP A 20 -15.91 -7.10 13.98
CA ASP A 20 -17.34 -7.38 13.91
C ASP A 20 -17.70 -8.19 12.65
N ILE A 21 -18.01 -9.47 12.86
CA ILE A 21 -18.36 -10.43 11.81
C ILE A 21 -19.68 -10.05 11.11
N ALA A 22 -20.63 -9.45 11.84
CA ALA A 22 -21.90 -9.01 11.26
C ALA A 22 -21.70 -7.82 10.29
N ALA A 23 -20.65 -7.03 10.49
CA ALA A 23 -20.30 -5.89 9.66
C ALA A 23 -19.45 -6.25 8.43
N ARG A 24 -18.99 -7.50 8.27
CA ARG A 24 -17.99 -7.93 7.27
C ARG A 24 -18.35 -7.62 5.81
N HIS A 25 -19.63 -7.50 5.49
CA HIS A 25 -20.13 -7.15 4.14
C HIS A 25 -20.51 -5.67 3.98
N SER A 26 -20.37 -4.86 5.04
CA SER A 26 -20.74 -3.44 5.02
C SER A 26 -19.69 -2.57 4.30
N ALA A 27 -20.14 -1.44 3.74
CA ALA A 27 -19.25 -0.42 3.19
C ALA A 27 -18.29 0.15 4.26
N VAL A 28 -18.72 0.19 5.51
CA VAL A 28 -17.94 0.66 6.67
C VAL A 28 -16.75 -0.25 6.92
N TRP A 29 -16.96 -1.58 6.94
CA TRP A 29 -15.90 -2.57 7.13
C TRP A 29 -14.85 -2.50 6.02
N ARG A 30 -15.27 -2.42 4.75
CA ARG A 30 -14.34 -2.31 3.61
C ARG A 30 -13.45 -1.06 3.72
N LEU A 31 -14.04 0.07 4.13
CA LEU A 31 -13.30 1.32 4.30
C LEU A 31 -12.35 1.27 5.51
N ALA A 32 -12.78 0.68 6.62
CA ALA A 32 -11.95 0.51 7.82
C ALA A 32 -10.75 -0.42 7.56
N THR A 33 -10.96 -1.53 6.85
CA THR A 33 -9.90 -2.46 6.45
C THR A 33 -8.89 -1.80 5.52
N ALA A 34 -9.35 -1.05 4.51
CA ALA A 34 -8.47 -0.32 3.60
C ALA A 34 -7.66 0.79 4.31
N GLU A 35 -8.27 1.47 5.29
CA GLU A 35 -7.60 2.47 6.11
C GLU A 35 -6.53 1.84 7.02
N LEU A 36 -6.84 0.72 7.68
CA LEU A 36 -5.85 -0.02 8.48
C LEU A 36 -4.68 -0.53 7.63
N SER A 37 -4.96 -1.02 6.42
CA SER A 37 -3.90 -1.44 5.50
C SER A 37 -2.97 -0.29 5.14
N ARG A 38 -3.53 0.89 4.83
CA ARG A 38 -2.73 2.09 4.51
C ARG A 38 -1.89 2.60 5.67
N ARG A 39 -2.34 2.42 6.91
CA ARG A 39 -1.56 2.79 8.11
C ARG A 39 -0.46 1.79 8.43
N ARG A 40 -0.63 0.53 8.03
CA ARG A 40 0.33 -0.57 8.24
C ARG A 40 1.38 -0.66 7.15
N ASP A 41 1.07 -0.17 5.96
CA ASP A 41 2.00 -0.03 4.85
C ASP A 41 2.65 1.35 4.95
N PRO A 42 3.77 1.52 5.70
CA PRO A 42 4.60 2.70 5.47
C PRO A 42 4.96 2.69 3.98
N PRO A 43 5.03 3.84 3.28
CA PRO A 43 5.48 3.87 1.91
C PRO A 43 6.86 3.23 1.87
N HIS A 44 6.92 1.96 1.51
CA HIS A 44 8.18 1.26 1.42
C HIS A 44 8.88 1.95 0.25
N PRO A 45 10.07 2.56 0.44
CA PRO A 45 10.79 3.08 -0.69
C PRO A 45 10.94 1.91 -1.65
N LEU A 46 10.31 2.02 -2.82
CA LEU A 46 10.49 1.05 -3.88
C LEU A 46 12.01 0.93 -4.05
N PRO A 47 12.60 -0.28 -4.01
CA PRO A 47 14.01 -0.42 -4.29
C PRO A 47 14.24 0.23 -5.66
N GLU A 48 15.02 1.30 -5.68
CA GLU A 48 15.48 1.93 -6.90
C GLU A 48 16.08 0.79 -7.72
N ARG A 49 15.45 0.45 -8.85
CA ARG A 49 15.97 -0.62 -9.71
C ARG A 49 17.42 -0.24 -10.03
N PRO A 50 18.44 -1.01 -9.60
CA PRO A 50 19.81 -0.72 -9.99
C PRO A 50 19.84 -0.78 -11.50
N GLY A 51 20.37 0.28 -12.11
CA GLY A 51 20.23 0.56 -13.52
C GLY A 51 20.49 -0.66 -14.39
N THR A 52 19.66 -0.81 -15.42
CA THR A 52 20.08 -1.44 -16.67
C THR A 52 21.20 -0.56 -17.23
N VAL A 53 22.42 -0.71 -16.70
CA VAL A 53 23.62 -0.29 -17.39
C VAL A 53 23.89 -1.39 -18.41
N MET A 54 23.19 -1.34 -19.55
CA MET A 54 23.77 -1.92 -20.76
C MET A 54 24.96 -1.02 -21.09
N ASP A 55 26.17 -1.47 -20.73
CA ASP A 55 27.41 -0.82 -21.15
C ASP A 55 27.55 -1.06 -22.66
N ASP A 56 27.25 -0.02 -23.43
CA ASP A 56 27.46 0.09 -24.86
C ASP A 56 28.96 0.35 -25.12
N ARG A 57 29.74 -0.71 -25.44
CA ARG A 57 31.10 -0.56 -26.00
C ARG A 57 31.41 -1.55 -27.13
N ARG A 58 31.03 -1.11 -28.35
CA ARG A 58 31.71 -1.10 -29.67
C ARG A 58 32.66 -2.25 -30.16
N PRO A 59 32.80 -2.40 -31.50
CA PRO A 59 33.17 -3.63 -32.17
C PRO A 59 34.69 -3.91 -32.21
N LEU A 60 35.03 -5.20 -32.23
CA LEU A 60 36.37 -5.72 -32.48
C LEU A 60 36.79 -5.36 -33.92
N ALA A 61 37.64 -4.35 -34.08
CA ALA A 61 38.44 -4.19 -35.29
C ALA A 61 39.38 -5.39 -35.38
N ARG A 62 39.18 -6.26 -36.38
CA ARG A 62 40.10 -7.35 -36.69
C ARG A 62 41.06 -6.90 -37.79
N ALA A 63 42.35 -7.06 -37.48
CA ALA A 63 43.51 -6.90 -38.35
C ALA A 63 43.51 -7.88 -39.52
#